data_AF-A0A7Y8CN23-F1
#
_entry.id   AF-A0A7Y8CN23-F1
#
_cell.length_a   1.000
_cell.length_b   1.000
_cell.length_c   1.000
_cell.angle_alpha   90.00
_cell.angle_beta   90.00
_cell.angle_gamma   90.00
#
_symmetry.space_group_name_H-M   'P 1'
#
loop_
_entity.id
_entity.type
_entity.pdbx_description
1 polymer ?
#
loop_
_entity_poly.entity_id
_entity_poly.type
_entity_poly.pdbx_seq_one_letter_code
_entity_poly.pdbx_strand_id
1 'polypeptide(L)'
;MMDWSEFVHVLGAVESAENIQMLAQDIGEAPVVSNTPGEHAPSFKTSFYRFFKAGVELGFRGGLLKHIHFFAQAHEGYSAYSGDIIGRAAVAWNKNEVGSALGPAQQSGGDKQDSLIGYIRPWCKYSYEEYAVRFEFSQSQKIWKVTLMSI
;
A
#
# COMPACT_ATOMS: atom_id res chain seq x y z
N MET A 1 14.20 7.51 -8.68
CA MET A 1 12.88 6.83 -8.65
C MET A 1 13.10 5.63 -7.77
N MET A 2 12.37 5.51 -6.66
CA MET A 2 12.58 4.42 -5.71
C MET A 2 12.24 3.08 -6.34
N ASP A 3 13.04 2.08 -6.02
CA ASP A 3 12.80 0.70 -6.45
C ASP A 3 11.81 0.02 -5.51
N TRP A 4 11.04 -0.92 -6.05
CA TRP A 4 10.13 -1.76 -5.28
C TRP A 4 10.85 -2.47 -4.12
N SER A 5 12.10 -2.90 -4.33
CA SER A 5 12.92 -3.59 -3.33
C SER A 5 13.20 -2.75 -2.09
N GLU A 6 13.31 -1.42 -2.22
CA GLU A 6 13.55 -0.50 -1.10
C GLU A 6 12.34 -0.47 -0.16
N PHE A 7 11.12 -0.46 -0.71
CA PHE A 7 9.89 -0.54 0.06
C PHE A 7 9.74 -1.88 0.78
N VAL A 8 10.17 -2.98 0.16
CA VAL A 8 10.15 -4.31 0.80
C VAL A 8 11.15 -4.35 1.96
N HIS A 9 12.36 -3.82 1.77
CA HIS A 9 13.44 -3.87 2.77
C HIS A 9 13.12 -3.11 4.07
N VAL A 10 12.32 -2.04 4.00
CA VAL A 10 11.90 -1.28 5.17
C VAL A 10 10.69 -1.87 5.91
N LEU A 11 10.03 -2.89 5.37
CA LEU A 11 8.90 -3.52 6.05
C LEU A 11 9.34 -4.08 7.40
N GLY A 12 8.49 -3.88 8.41
CA GLY A 12 8.79 -4.30 9.79
C GLY A 12 9.80 -3.41 10.51
N ALA A 13 10.39 -2.41 9.86
CA ALA A 13 11.28 -1.46 10.53
C ALA A 13 10.52 -0.59 11.55
N VAL A 14 11.25 -0.14 12.57
CA VAL A 14 10.71 0.75 13.61
C VAL A 14 10.48 2.15 13.03
N GLU A 15 9.38 2.80 13.41
CA GLU A 15 8.97 4.13 12.94
C GLU A 15 10.07 5.20 13.06
N SER A 16 10.93 5.10 14.09
CA SER A 16 12.05 6.02 14.32
C SER A 16 13.36 5.62 13.65
N ALA A 17 13.41 4.50 12.94
CA ALA A 17 14.64 3.98 12.33
C ALA A 17 15.14 4.89 11.19
N GLU A 18 16.46 4.91 10.99
CA GLU A 18 17.12 5.75 9.98
C GLU A 18 16.62 5.44 8.56
N ASN A 19 16.42 4.16 8.23
CA ASN A 19 15.90 3.75 6.93
C ASN A 19 14.46 4.25 6.66
N ILE A 20 13.63 4.43 7.68
CA ILE A 20 12.30 5.06 7.54
C ILE A 20 12.43 6.56 7.28
N GLN A 21 13.39 7.22 7.93
CA GLN A 21 13.65 8.64 7.70
C GLN A 21 14.19 8.89 6.29
N MET A 22 15.12 8.04 5.81
CA MET A 22 15.61 8.07 4.44
C MET A 22 14.49 7.84 3.43
N LEU A 23 13.65 6.82 3.65
CA LEU A 23 12.48 6.56 2.81
C LEU A 23 11.58 7.79 2.69
N ALA A 24 11.25 8.44 3.80
CA ALA A 24 10.42 9.64 3.80
C ALA A 24 11.07 10.80 3.03
N GLN A 25 12.40 10.95 3.11
CA GLN A 25 13.15 11.94 2.33
C GLN A 25 13.12 11.62 0.84
N ASP A 26 13.29 10.35 0.46
CA ASP A 26 13.28 9.90 -0.93
C ASP A 26 11.90 10.05 -1.57
N ILE A 27 10.81 9.98 -0.80
CA ILE A 27 9.45 10.25 -1.29
C ILE A 27 9.35 11.72 -1.74
N GLY A 28 10.16 12.61 -1.16
CA GLY A 28 10.24 14.02 -1.54
C GLY A 28 9.03 14.87 -1.10
N GLU A 29 8.24 14.36 -0.15
CA GLU A 29 7.07 15.03 0.41
C GLU A 29 7.09 14.92 1.94
N ALA A 30 6.74 15.99 2.65
CA ALA A 30 6.55 15.92 4.10
C ALA A 30 5.21 15.23 4.41
N PRO A 31 5.17 14.19 5.25
CA PRO A 31 3.93 13.46 5.51
C PRO A 31 2.98 14.25 6.41
N VAL A 32 1.69 14.13 6.14
CA VAL A 32 0.64 14.48 7.11
C VAL A 32 0.44 13.28 8.03
N VAL A 33 0.81 13.43 9.30
CA VAL A 33 0.72 12.35 10.29
C VAL A 33 -0.64 12.34 10.96
N SER A 34 -1.28 11.18 11.05
CA SER A 34 -2.44 10.98 11.94
C SER A 34 -2.36 9.64 12.67
N ASN A 35 -3.26 9.43 13.63
CA ASN A 35 -3.31 8.21 14.41
C ASN A 35 -4.74 7.67 14.44
N THR A 36 -4.90 6.35 14.55
CA THR A 36 -6.18 5.77 14.98
C THR A 36 -6.57 6.32 16.37
N PRO A 37 -7.85 6.57 16.65
CA PRO A 37 -8.31 6.91 17.99
C PRO A 37 -7.82 5.86 18.99
N GLY A 38 -7.15 6.29 20.06
CA GLY A 38 -6.40 5.41 20.94
C GLY A 38 -6.59 5.76 22.40
N GLU A 39 -7.69 5.33 23.00
CA GLU A 39 -7.84 5.41 24.46
C GLU A 39 -7.60 4.06 25.15
N HIS A 40 -7.65 2.91 24.45
CA HIS A 40 -7.79 1.61 25.15
C HIS A 40 -6.71 0.55 24.88
N ALA A 41 -5.76 0.75 23.95
CA ALA A 41 -4.65 -0.20 23.77
C ALA A 41 -3.49 0.36 22.90
N PRO A 42 -2.33 0.69 23.49
CA PRO A 42 -1.17 1.20 22.77
C PRO A 42 -0.67 0.28 21.65
N SER A 43 -0.82 -1.03 21.80
CA SER A 43 -0.39 -2.05 20.83
C SER A 43 -1.21 -2.06 19.53
N PHE A 44 -2.43 -1.51 19.55
CA PHE A 44 -3.29 -1.43 18.37
C PHE A 44 -3.29 -0.05 17.71
N LYS A 45 -2.59 0.92 18.30
CA LYS A 45 -2.43 2.24 17.71
C LYS A 45 -1.71 2.11 16.37
N THR A 46 -2.31 2.67 15.33
CA THR A 46 -1.67 2.82 14.03
C THR A 46 -1.39 4.31 13.78
N SER A 47 -0.12 4.64 13.57
CA SER A 47 0.30 5.93 13.01
C SER A 47 0.29 5.84 11.49
N PHE A 48 -0.24 6.85 10.82
CA PHE A 48 -0.30 6.93 9.37
C PHE A 48 0.48 8.14 8.89
N TYR A 49 1.46 7.91 8.04
CA TYR A 49 2.23 8.97 7.39
C TYR A 49 1.71 9.10 5.95
N ARG A 50 1.02 10.19 5.66
CA ARG A 50 0.31 10.39 4.38
C ARG A 50 1.09 11.34 3.48
N PHE A 51 1.55 10.82 2.35
CA PHE A 51 2.21 11.57 1.30
C PHE A 51 1.21 11.74 0.15
N PHE A 52 0.33 12.73 0.30
CA PHE A 52 -0.83 12.92 -0.57
C PHE A 52 -0.43 13.18 -2.02
N LYS A 53 0.60 13.99 -2.27
CA LYS A 53 1.06 14.30 -3.63
C LYS A 53 1.80 13.14 -4.27
N ALA A 54 2.54 12.35 -3.49
CA ALA A 54 3.23 11.16 -3.95
C ALA A 54 2.28 9.97 -4.18
N GLY A 55 1.08 9.98 -3.57
CA GLY A 55 0.17 8.86 -3.64
C GLY A 55 0.62 7.66 -2.79
N VAL A 56 1.25 7.93 -1.63
CA VAL A 56 1.80 6.91 -0.74
C VAL A 56 1.29 7.12 0.69
N GLU A 57 0.94 6.04 1.38
CA GLU A 57 0.66 6.04 2.82
C GLU A 57 1.48 4.96 3.51
N LEU A 58 2.18 5.30 4.60
CA LEU A 58 2.87 4.34 5.47
C LEU A 58 2.03 4.12 6.73
N GLY A 59 1.78 2.86 7.07
CA GLY A 59 1.03 2.47 8.25
C GLY A 59 1.89 1.76 9.29
N PHE A 60 2.14 2.43 10.41
CA PHE A 60 2.94 1.91 11.52
C PHE A 60 2.01 1.40 12.61
N ARG A 61 2.00 0.08 12.86
CA ARG A 61 1.20 -0.52 13.94
C ARG A 61 2.11 -0.99 15.05
N GLY A 62 1.86 -0.52 16.27
CA GLY A 62 2.75 -0.83 17.41
C GLY A 62 4.19 -0.32 17.18
N GLY A 63 4.35 0.77 16.43
CA GLY A 63 5.65 1.37 16.10
C GLY A 63 6.44 0.67 14.99
N LEU A 64 5.88 -0.36 14.33
CA LEU A 64 6.52 -1.05 13.21
C LEU A 64 5.79 -0.78 11.89
N LEU A 65 6.53 -0.58 10.79
CA LEU A 65 5.95 -0.42 9.46
C LEU A 65 5.27 -1.73 9.03
N LYS A 66 3.94 -1.77 9.05
CA LYS A 66 3.16 -2.98 8.73
C LYS A 66 2.62 -2.99 7.32
N HIS A 67 2.33 -1.82 6.77
CA HIS A 67 1.85 -1.72 5.40
C HIS A 67 2.25 -0.41 4.74
N ILE A 68 2.33 -0.46 3.42
CA ILE A 68 2.51 0.67 2.53
C ILE A 68 1.38 0.61 1.51
N HIS A 69 0.63 1.70 1.36
CA HIS A 69 -0.35 1.86 0.30
C HIS A 69 0.22 2.71 -0.83
N PHE A 70 0.04 2.22 -2.06
CA PHE A 70 0.32 2.94 -3.29
C PHE A 70 -1.00 3.21 -4.01
N PHE A 71 -1.37 4.48 -4.13
CA PHE A 71 -2.62 4.91 -4.73
C PHE A 71 -2.40 5.06 -6.25
N ALA A 72 -2.57 3.98 -7.03
CA ALA A 72 -2.28 4.00 -8.47
C ALA A 72 -3.24 4.88 -9.29
N GLN A 73 -4.36 5.30 -8.70
CA GLN A 73 -5.29 6.29 -9.23
C GLN A 73 -5.59 7.32 -8.14
N ALA A 74 -5.90 8.56 -8.53
CA ALA A 74 -6.23 9.60 -7.56
C ALA A 74 -7.56 9.27 -6.85
N HIS A 75 -7.52 9.14 -5.53
CA HIS A 75 -8.70 8.94 -4.67
C HIS A 75 -8.37 9.21 -3.20
N GLU A 76 -9.40 9.42 -2.37
CA GLU A 76 -9.25 9.64 -0.92
C GLU A 76 -8.32 10.82 -0.57
N GLY A 77 -8.20 11.80 -1.49
CA GLY A 77 -7.30 12.95 -1.35
C GLY A 77 -5.87 12.72 -1.81
N TYR A 78 -5.51 11.49 -2.22
CA TYR A 78 -4.21 11.15 -2.79
C TYR A 78 -4.18 11.39 -4.30
N SER A 79 -3.04 11.87 -4.79
CA SER A 79 -2.65 11.82 -6.19
C SER A 79 -2.33 10.39 -6.63
N ALA A 80 -2.26 10.17 -7.94
CA ALA A 80 -1.82 8.89 -8.48
C ALA A 80 -0.31 8.70 -8.27
N TYR A 81 0.08 7.57 -7.64
CA TYR A 81 1.46 7.12 -7.54
C TYR A 81 2.03 6.86 -8.94
N SER A 82 3.17 7.49 -9.23
CA SER A 82 3.81 7.44 -10.55
C SER A 82 5.05 6.54 -10.62
N GLY A 83 5.41 5.88 -9.52
CA GLY A 83 6.54 4.95 -9.48
C GLY A 83 6.17 3.54 -9.95
N ASP A 84 7.13 2.64 -9.78
CA ASP A 84 6.98 1.24 -10.17
C ASP A 84 6.36 0.39 -9.06
N ILE A 85 5.61 -0.63 -9.48
CA ILE A 85 5.07 -1.70 -8.66
C ILE A 85 5.57 -3.01 -9.26
N ILE A 86 6.39 -3.75 -8.51
CA ILE A 86 7.03 -5.01 -8.95
C ILE A 86 7.71 -4.82 -10.32
N GLY A 87 8.60 -3.84 -10.42
CA GLY A 87 9.44 -3.58 -11.59
C GLY A 87 8.73 -3.04 -12.83
N ARG A 88 7.50 -2.55 -12.70
CA ARG A 88 6.75 -1.93 -13.81
C ARG A 88 5.89 -0.77 -13.32
N ALA A 89 5.80 0.28 -14.13
CA ALA A 89 5.01 1.47 -13.82
C ALA A 89 3.58 1.13 -13.37
N ALA A 90 3.14 1.73 -12.25
CA ALA A 90 1.82 1.45 -11.66
C ALA A 90 0.66 1.57 -12.67
N VAL A 91 0.71 2.58 -13.53
CA VAL A 91 -0.29 2.87 -14.56
C VAL A 91 -0.35 1.83 -15.69
N ALA A 92 0.71 1.05 -15.88
CA ALA A 92 0.81 0.08 -16.95
C ALA A 92 0.10 -1.24 -16.63
N TRP A 93 -0.29 -1.46 -15.37
CA TRP A 93 -0.90 -2.70 -14.94
C TRP A 93 -2.43 -2.72 -15.10
N ASN A 94 -2.94 -3.90 -15.45
CA ASN A 94 -4.33 -4.29 -15.29
C ASN A 94 -4.45 -5.71 -14.70
N LYS A 95 -5.65 -6.12 -14.30
CA LYS A 95 -5.91 -7.41 -13.65
C LYS A 95 -5.37 -8.61 -14.44
N ASN A 96 -5.52 -8.62 -15.76
CA ASN A 96 -5.04 -9.72 -16.59
C ASN A 96 -3.51 -9.72 -16.62
N GLU A 97 -2.87 -8.56 -16.77
CA GLU A 97 -1.41 -8.45 -16.75
C GLU A 97 -0.81 -8.90 -15.42
N VAL A 98 -1.44 -8.53 -14.29
CA VAL A 98 -1.03 -9.00 -12.95
C VAL A 98 -1.07 -10.53 -12.90
N GLY A 99 -2.16 -11.15 -13.35
CA GLY A 99 -2.28 -12.61 -13.39
C GLY A 99 -1.29 -13.28 -14.34
N SER A 100 -1.02 -12.69 -15.51
CA SER A 100 -0.04 -13.22 -16.46
C SER A 100 1.40 -13.11 -15.95
N ALA A 101 1.74 -12.03 -15.23
CA ALA A 101 3.09 -11.80 -14.73
C ALA A 101 3.39 -12.56 -13.42
N LEU A 102 2.43 -12.61 -12.50
CA LEU A 102 2.63 -13.17 -11.15
C LEU A 102 2.04 -14.57 -10.98
N GLY A 103 1.31 -15.06 -11.98
CA GLY A 103 0.57 -16.32 -11.88
C GLY A 103 -0.71 -16.20 -11.04
N PRO A 104 -1.29 -17.36 -10.62
CA PRO A 104 -2.53 -17.38 -9.87
C PRO A 104 -2.34 -16.78 -8.47
N ALA A 105 -3.25 -15.90 -8.08
CA ALA A 105 -3.26 -15.34 -6.74
C ALA A 105 -3.69 -16.38 -5.69
N GLN A 106 -3.06 -16.35 -4.51
CA GLN A 106 -3.41 -17.23 -3.39
C GLN A 106 -4.78 -16.88 -2.80
N GLN A 107 -5.18 -15.61 -2.84
CA GLN A 107 -6.50 -15.17 -2.41
C GLN A 107 -7.04 -14.10 -3.36
N SER A 108 -8.37 -14.06 -3.50
CA SER A 108 -9.06 -12.99 -4.24
C SER A 108 -10.47 -12.78 -3.68
N GLY A 109 -11.07 -11.64 -4.00
CA GLY A 109 -12.42 -11.31 -3.57
C GLY A 109 -12.85 -9.92 -3.99
N GLY A 110 -13.87 -9.41 -3.32
CA GLY A 110 -14.46 -8.10 -3.62
C GLY A 110 -15.49 -8.18 -4.73
N ASP A 111 -15.59 -7.12 -5.52
CA ASP A 111 -16.62 -6.91 -6.54
C ASP A 111 -18.05 -7.02 -6.00
N LYS A 112 -18.27 -6.45 -4.82
CA LYS A 112 -19.56 -6.57 -4.13
C LYS A 112 -19.87 -5.31 -3.32
N GLN A 113 -21.16 -5.03 -3.18
CA GLN A 113 -21.64 -4.03 -2.26
C GLN A 113 -21.64 -4.61 -0.84
N ASP A 114 -21.04 -3.87 0.10
CA ASP A 114 -21.18 -4.08 1.53
C ASP A 114 -22.04 -2.96 2.14
N SER A 115 -22.89 -3.31 3.10
CA SER A 115 -23.84 -2.37 3.70
C SER A 115 -23.21 -1.37 4.65
N LEU A 116 -22.03 -1.67 5.21
CA LEU A 116 -21.34 -0.81 6.15
C LEU A 116 -20.23 0.00 5.47
N ILE A 117 -19.42 -0.66 4.64
CA ILE A 117 -18.19 -0.07 4.07
C ILE A 117 -18.31 0.29 2.59
N GLY A 118 -19.50 0.14 2.00
CA GLY A 118 -19.76 0.48 0.60
C GLY A 118 -19.25 -0.57 -0.38
N TYR A 119 -18.95 -0.14 -1.61
CA TYR A 119 -18.49 -1.06 -2.65
C TYR A 119 -17.06 -1.52 -2.39
N ILE A 120 -16.88 -2.83 -2.22
CA ILE A 120 -15.58 -3.48 -2.09
C ILE A 120 -15.07 -3.78 -3.49
N ARG A 121 -14.00 -3.11 -3.89
CA ARG A 121 -13.36 -3.31 -5.20
C ARG A 121 -12.87 -4.75 -5.39
N PRO A 122 -12.87 -5.28 -6.63
CA PRO A 122 -12.20 -6.55 -6.91
C PRO A 122 -10.74 -6.49 -6.47
N TRP A 123 -10.24 -7.54 -5.84
CA TRP A 123 -8.86 -7.60 -5.39
C TRP A 123 -8.28 -9.01 -5.47
N CYS A 124 -6.95 -9.09 -5.56
CA CYS A 124 -6.18 -10.32 -5.41
C CYS A 124 -4.99 -10.10 -4.48
N LYS A 125 -4.52 -11.16 -3.84
CA LYS A 125 -3.39 -11.14 -2.89
C LYS A 125 -2.37 -12.20 -3.28
N TYR A 126 -1.12 -11.78 -3.28
CA TYR A 126 0.07 -12.59 -3.46
C TYR A 126 0.87 -12.61 -2.18
N SER A 127 1.30 -13.80 -1.74
CA SER A 127 2.18 -13.96 -0.58
C SER A 127 3.56 -14.42 -1.04
N TYR A 128 4.59 -13.76 -0.54
CA TYR A 128 5.99 -14.11 -0.65
C TYR A 128 6.48 -14.59 0.73
N GLU A 129 7.74 -15.01 0.84
CA GLU A 129 8.27 -15.52 2.12
C GLU A 129 8.25 -14.47 3.24
N GLU A 130 8.57 -13.22 2.92
CA GLU A 130 8.75 -12.15 3.91
C GLU A 130 7.64 -11.09 3.91
N TYR A 131 6.84 -11.03 2.84
CA TYR A 131 5.83 -9.99 2.66
C TYR A 131 4.65 -10.48 1.82
N ALA A 132 3.56 -9.71 1.82
CA ALA A 132 2.44 -9.95 0.92
C ALA A 132 2.06 -8.67 0.17
N VAL A 133 1.53 -8.84 -1.04
CA VAL A 133 1.06 -7.75 -1.89
C VAL A 133 -0.40 -7.99 -2.22
N ARG A 134 -1.23 -6.98 -1.99
CA ARG A 134 -2.63 -6.97 -2.40
C ARG A 134 -2.84 -5.93 -3.49
N PHE A 135 -3.40 -6.36 -4.60
CA PHE A 135 -3.85 -5.50 -5.69
C PHE A 135 -5.36 -5.30 -5.59
N GLU A 136 -5.80 -4.06 -5.62
CA GLU A 136 -7.21 -3.69 -5.79
C GLU A 136 -7.39 -3.08 -7.18
N PHE A 137 -8.51 -3.39 -7.83
CA PHE A 137 -8.78 -3.00 -9.21
C PHE A 137 -9.99 -2.08 -9.31
N SER A 138 -9.92 -1.15 -10.24
CA SER A 138 -11.08 -0.36 -10.68
C SER A 138 -12.05 -1.23 -11.49
N GLN A 139 -13.25 -0.72 -11.77
CA GLN A 139 -14.22 -1.39 -12.65
C GLN A 139 -13.64 -1.61 -14.06
N SER A 140 -12.76 -0.71 -14.52
CA SER A 140 -12.01 -0.83 -15.78
C SER A 140 -10.84 -1.82 -15.73
N GLN A 141 -10.70 -2.60 -14.66
CA GLN A 141 -9.65 -3.59 -14.41
C GLN A 141 -8.23 -3.03 -14.29
N LYS A 142 -8.04 -1.71 -14.32
CA LYS A 142 -6.76 -1.05 -13.97
C LYS A 142 -6.51 -1.13 -12.46
N ILE A 143 -5.25 -1.16 -12.03
CA ILE A 143 -4.90 -1.06 -10.61
C ILE A 143 -5.51 0.23 -10.05
N TRP A 144 -6.21 0.10 -8.93
CA TRP A 144 -6.77 1.18 -8.14
C TRP A 144 -5.84 1.54 -6.98
N LYS A 145 -5.45 0.53 -6.21
CA LYS A 145 -4.56 0.64 -5.04
C LYS A 145 -3.74 -0.63 -4.91
N VAL A 146 -2.49 -0.52 -4.48
CA VAL A 146 -1.66 -1.65 -4.09
C VAL A 146 -1.28 -1.50 -2.63
N THR A 147 -1.35 -2.60 -1.89
CA THR A 147 -0.90 -2.65 -0.50
C THR A 147 0.23 -3.66 -0.38
N LEU A 148 1.41 -3.18 0.01
CA LEU A 148 2.53 -4.01 0.44
C LEU A 148 2.44 -4.20 1.96
N MET A 149 2.58 -5.42 2.46
CA MET A 149 2.33 -5.77 3.86
C MET A 149 3.45 -6.65 4.40
N SER A 150 3.92 -6.39 5.63
CA SER A 150 4.72 -7.37 6.37
C SER A 150 3.85 -8.56 6.76
N ILE A 151 4.40 -9.78 6.74
CA ILE A 151 3.73 -10.98 7.26
C ILE A 151 3.77 -11.03 8.79
#